data_AF-A0A1H7EIU8-F1
#
_entry.id   AF-A0A1H7EIU8-F1
#
_cell.length_a   1.000
_cell.length_b   1.000
_cell.length_c   1.000
_cell.angle_alpha   90.00
_cell.angle_beta   90.00
_cell.angle_gamma   90.00
#
_symmetry.space_group_name_H-M   'P 1'
#
loop_
_entity.id
_entity.type
_entity.pdbx_description
1 polymer ?
#
loop_
_entity_poly.entity_id
_entity_poly.type
_entity_poly.pdbx_seq_one_letter_code
_entity_poly.pdbx_strand_id
1 'polypeptide(L)'
;MFSVTTVATGELFVLPEARKTIDEWRGPVSRPLMMGSVRTAEAVMPVIASLGVGIDGEHLLCLAFGSTDVHYVGELRVCAYAKDVSGPEYSGWLSLLPMFRDEPPSDEAAMAAGELRLRGQRTRNADGSMRIMLSVGPAREDQDRLRGWVPV
;
A
#
# COMPACT_ATOMS: atom_id res chain seq x y z
N MET A 1 -10.47 -5.76 -11.97
CA MET A 1 -9.30 -6.59 -11.57
C MET A 1 -8.04 -5.75 -11.83
N PHE A 2 -6.98 -5.87 -11.02
CA PHE A 2 -5.72 -5.15 -11.29
C PHE A 2 -4.90 -5.86 -12.39
N SER A 3 -4.22 -5.08 -13.21
CA SER A 3 -3.27 -5.47 -14.25
C SER A 3 -2.14 -4.44 -14.34
N VAL A 4 -1.02 -4.76 -14.99
CA VAL A 4 0.15 -3.84 -15.13
C VAL A 4 -0.17 -2.50 -15.81
N THR A 5 -1.30 -2.38 -16.50
CA THR A 5 -1.77 -1.15 -17.14
C THR A 5 -2.82 -0.40 -16.32
N THR A 6 -3.18 -0.89 -15.13
CA THR A 6 -4.27 -0.32 -14.34
C THR A 6 -3.91 1.06 -13.81
N VAL A 7 -4.85 1.99 -13.96
CA VAL A 7 -4.86 3.28 -13.29
C VAL A 7 -6.03 3.29 -12.32
N ALA A 8 -5.76 3.62 -11.06
CA ALA A 8 -6.76 3.65 -10.00
C ALA A 8 -6.48 4.78 -9.01
N THR A 9 -7.54 5.26 -8.35
CA THR A 9 -7.44 6.24 -7.27
C THR A 9 -8.24 5.79 -6.08
N GLY A 10 -7.80 6.12 -4.87
CA GLY A 10 -8.52 5.74 -3.67
C GLY A 10 -8.18 6.56 -2.47
N GLU A 11 -8.71 6.15 -1.34
CA GLU A 11 -8.55 6.83 -0.07
C GLU A 11 -8.43 5.80 1.05
N LEU A 12 -7.57 6.09 2.03
CA LEU A 12 -7.45 5.38 3.29
C LEU A 12 -7.74 6.34 4.44
N PHE A 13 -8.62 5.92 5.33
CA PHE A 13 -9.01 6.67 6.52
C PHE A 13 -8.45 6.01 7.76
N VAL A 14 -7.84 6.82 8.63
CA VAL A 14 -7.38 6.35 9.93
C VAL A 14 -8.58 5.95 10.78
N LEU A 15 -8.57 4.71 11.28
CA LEU A 15 -9.60 4.23 12.19
C LEU A 15 -9.55 5.02 13.51
N PRO A 16 -10.71 5.39 14.11
CA PRO A 16 -10.74 6.17 15.34
C PRO A 16 -9.86 5.59 16.47
N GLU A 17 -9.91 4.27 16.65
CA GLU A 17 -9.16 3.50 17.64
C GLU A 17 -7.64 3.46 17.36
N ALA A 18 -7.23 3.66 16.10
CA ALA A 18 -5.86 3.57 15.66
C ALA A 18 -5.09 4.90 15.74
N ARG A 19 -5.77 6.02 16.02
CA ARG A 19 -5.18 7.37 15.99
C ARG A 19 -3.96 7.51 16.90
N LYS A 20 -4.04 7.02 18.14
CA LYS A 20 -2.90 7.05 19.09
C LYS A 20 -1.81 6.07 18.70
N THR A 21 -2.20 4.92 18.15
CA THR A 21 -1.27 3.84 17.80
C THR A 21 -0.31 4.25 16.70
N ILE A 22 -0.72 5.05 15.72
CA ILE A 22 0.17 5.48 14.63
C ILE A 22 1.34 6.33 15.12
N ASP A 23 1.11 7.20 16.12
CA ASP A 23 2.13 8.14 16.60
C ASP A 23 3.04 7.52 17.68
N GLU A 24 2.56 6.52 18.42
CA GLU A 24 3.25 5.92 19.58
C GLU A 24 3.78 4.50 19.31
N TRP A 25 3.72 4.03 18.07
CA TRP A 25 4.01 2.65 17.71
C TRP A 25 5.46 2.22 17.96
N ARG A 26 5.66 1.04 18.56
CA ARG A 26 6.99 0.47 18.86
C ARG A 26 7.13 -1.06 18.69
N GLY A 27 6.24 -1.75 17.95
CA GLY A 27 6.33 -3.22 17.79
C GLY A 27 5.29 -3.79 16.82
N PRO A 28 5.37 -5.04 16.34
CA PRO A 28 4.62 -5.51 15.17
C PRO A 28 3.10 -5.31 15.30
N VAL A 29 2.46 -4.64 14.34
CA VAL A 29 1.00 -4.47 14.33
C VAL A 29 0.37 -5.31 13.23
N SER A 30 -0.33 -6.36 13.66
CA SER A 30 -1.13 -7.24 12.81
C SER A 30 -2.57 -6.77 12.61
N ARG A 31 -2.92 -5.57 13.13
CA ARG A 31 -4.30 -5.07 13.14
C ARG A 31 -4.49 -3.95 12.10
N PRO A 32 -5.62 -3.93 11.39
CA PRO A 32 -6.03 -2.79 10.57
C PRO A 32 -5.94 -1.48 11.35
N LEU A 33 -5.27 -0.48 10.79
CA LEU A 33 -5.21 0.89 11.32
C LEU A 33 -5.90 1.88 10.39
N MET A 34 -5.96 1.56 9.10
CA MET A 34 -6.70 2.34 8.13
C MET A 34 -7.57 1.44 7.27
N MET A 35 -8.70 1.97 6.85
CA MET A 35 -9.56 1.33 5.86
C MET A 35 -10.02 2.33 4.82
N GLY A 36 -10.35 1.84 3.65
CA GLY A 36 -10.98 2.63 2.61
C GLY A 36 -11.16 1.83 1.34
N SER A 37 -10.97 2.48 0.20
CA SER A 37 -11.18 1.82 -1.09
C SER A 37 -10.34 2.43 -2.19
N VAL A 38 -10.05 1.63 -3.20
CA VAL A 38 -9.45 2.06 -4.46
C VAL A 38 -10.41 1.73 -5.59
N ARG A 39 -10.58 2.69 -6.49
CA ARG A 39 -11.50 2.65 -7.61
C ARG A 39 -10.72 2.64 -8.92
N THR A 40 -11.05 1.68 -9.78
CA THR A 40 -10.69 1.66 -11.20
C THR A 40 -11.89 2.10 -12.03
N ALA A 41 -11.75 2.14 -13.37
CA ALA A 41 -12.87 2.38 -14.27
C ALA A 41 -13.99 1.32 -14.13
N GLU A 42 -13.66 0.11 -13.67
CA GLU A 42 -14.54 -1.05 -13.71
C GLU A 42 -15.03 -1.50 -12.34
N ALA A 43 -14.31 -1.17 -11.26
CA ALA A 43 -14.59 -1.71 -9.94
C ALA A 43 -14.15 -0.79 -8.80
N VAL A 44 -14.76 -1.00 -7.63
CA VAL A 44 -14.31 -0.45 -6.35
C VAL A 44 -13.85 -1.62 -5.49
N MET A 45 -12.63 -1.54 -4.96
CA MET A 45 -12.03 -2.58 -4.12
C MET A 45 -11.79 -2.02 -2.72
N PRO A 46 -12.18 -2.74 -1.66
CA PRO A 46 -11.83 -2.34 -0.31
C PRO A 46 -10.32 -2.46 -0.11
N VAL A 47 -9.76 -1.55 0.69
CA VAL A 47 -8.35 -1.54 1.06
C VAL A 47 -8.23 -1.42 2.57
N ILE A 48 -7.38 -2.24 3.14
CA ILE A 48 -7.01 -2.19 4.55
C ILE A 48 -5.51 -1.90 4.63
N ALA A 49 -5.12 -1.02 5.55
CA ALA A 49 -3.72 -0.76 5.87
C ALA A 49 -3.41 -1.15 7.32
N SER A 50 -2.32 -1.88 7.51
CA SER A 50 -1.74 -2.23 8.79
C SER A 50 -0.30 -1.72 8.86
N LEU A 51 0.23 -1.51 10.06
CA LEU A 51 1.60 -1.02 10.22
C LEU A 51 2.57 -2.20 10.27
N GLY A 52 3.52 -2.21 9.34
CA GLY A 52 4.58 -3.20 9.23
C GLY A 52 5.96 -2.61 9.47
N VAL A 53 6.93 -3.51 9.65
CA VAL A 53 8.37 -3.19 9.66
C VAL A 53 8.97 -3.82 8.41
N GLY A 54 9.64 -3.02 7.59
CA GLY A 54 10.41 -3.52 6.46
C GLY A 54 11.79 -4.04 6.87
N ILE A 55 12.55 -4.52 5.89
CA ILE A 55 13.80 -5.28 6.12
C ILE A 55 14.88 -4.41 6.79
N ASP A 56 14.94 -3.11 6.51
CA ASP A 56 15.92 -2.20 7.10
C ASP A 56 15.40 -1.57 8.43
N GLY A 57 14.33 -2.13 9.01
CA GLY A 57 13.73 -1.65 10.27
C GLY A 57 12.82 -0.44 10.11
N GLU A 58 12.60 0.02 8.88
CA GLU A 58 11.73 1.14 8.56
C GLU A 58 10.25 0.80 8.74
N HIS A 59 9.48 1.79 9.21
CA HIS A 59 8.04 1.64 9.33
C HIS A 59 7.39 1.81 7.94
N LEU A 60 6.48 0.89 7.60
CA LEU A 60 5.72 0.92 6.36
C LEU A 60 4.26 0.58 6.60
N LEU A 61 3.39 0.99 5.67
CA LEU A 61 1.99 0.55 5.67
C LEU A 61 1.87 -0.67 4.76
N CYS A 62 1.59 -1.84 5.34
CA CYS A 62 1.18 -3.03 4.59
C CYS A 62 -0.27 -2.86 4.15
N LEU A 63 -0.52 -3.01 2.86
CA LEU A 63 -1.84 -2.85 2.26
C LEU A 63 -2.36 -4.18 1.77
N ALA A 64 -3.64 -4.43 2.03
CA ALA A 64 -4.40 -5.53 1.45
C ALA A 64 -5.59 -4.98 0.67
N PHE A 65 -5.72 -5.35 -0.61
CA PHE A 65 -6.77 -4.91 -1.51
C PHE A 65 -7.64 -6.10 -1.91
N GLY A 66 -8.96 -5.95 -1.87
CA GLY A 66 -9.90 -6.97 -2.40
C GLY A 66 -10.80 -7.63 -1.35
N SER A 67 -11.65 -8.54 -1.82
CA SER A 67 -12.64 -9.28 -1.02
C SER A 67 -12.06 -10.57 -0.43
N THR A 68 -12.81 -11.23 0.45
CA THR A 68 -12.40 -12.38 1.28
C THR A 68 -11.67 -13.53 0.58
N ASP A 69 -11.83 -13.67 -0.73
CA ASP A 69 -11.34 -14.81 -1.50
C ASP A 69 -10.10 -14.48 -2.36
N VAL A 70 -9.82 -13.19 -2.62
CA VAL A 70 -8.68 -12.74 -3.43
C VAL A 70 -8.16 -11.41 -2.90
N HIS A 71 -6.93 -11.44 -2.36
CA HIS A 71 -6.27 -10.24 -1.86
C HIS A 71 -5.00 -9.93 -2.64
N TYR A 72 -4.84 -8.69 -3.07
CA TYR A 72 -3.56 -8.17 -3.54
C TYR A 72 -2.85 -7.48 -2.37
N VAL A 73 -1.52 -7.63 -2.30
CA VAL A 73 -0.72 -7.02 -1.24
C VAL A 73 0.18 -5.93 -1.78
N GLY A 74 0.38 -4.90 -0.99
CA GLY A 74 1.33 -3.84 -1.30
C GLY A 74 1.93 -3.22 -0.06
N GLU A 75 2.87 -2.31 -0.27
CA GLU A 75 3.46 -1.51 0.81
C GLU A 75 3.52 -0.04 0.43
N LEU A 76 3.40 0.83 1.42
CA LEU A 76 3.66 2.26 1.30
C LEU A 76 4.68 2.70 2.34
N ARG A 77 5.77 3.29 1.87
CA ARG A 77 6.87 3.83 2.66
C ARG A 77 6.85 5.35 2.61
N VAL A 78 7.33 6.01 3.66
CA VAL A 78 7.48 7.47 3.66
C VAL A 78 8.60 7.86 2.69
N CYS A 79 8.35 8.82 1.81
CA CYS A 79 9.36 9.32 0.89
C CYS A 79 10.36 10.22 1.64
N ALA A 80 11.65 9.88 1.61
CA ALA A 80 12.71 10.68 2.23
C ALA A 80 12.85 12.10 1.61
N TYR A 81 12.41 12.27 0.36
CA TYR A 81 12.51 13.49 -0.44
C TYR A 81 11.22 14.33 -0.48
N ALA A 82 10.18 13.98 0.28
CA ALA A 82 8.92 14.74 0.32
C ALA A 82 9.04 16.14 0.96
N LYS A 83 10.26 16.60 1.30
CA LYS A 83 10.51 17.94 1.85
C LYS A 83 10.24 19.05 0.83
N ASP A 84 10.26 18.75 -0.47
CA ASP A 84 10.06 19.72 -1.55
C ASP A 84 8.67 19.57 -2.19
N VAL A 85 7.64 20.07 -1.49
CA VAL A 85 6.27 20.56 -1.83
C VAL A 85 5.46 20.01 -3.05
N SER A 86 5.97 19.10 -3.88
CA SER A 86 5.27 18.60 -5.09
C SER A 86 5.30 17.08 -5.26
N GLY A 87 6.09 16.36 -4.46
CA GLY A 87 6.19 14.90 -4.51
C GLY A 87 5.19 14.18 -3.60
N PRO A 88 4.87 12.90 -3.87
CA PRO A 88 4.03 12.11 -2.98
C PRO A 88 4.73 11.90 -1.63
N GLU A 89 3.98 12.06 -0.53
CA GLU A 89 4.50 11.80 0.83
C GLU A 89 4.82 10.32 1.08
N TYR A 90 4.12 9.44 0.37
CA TYR A 90 4.30 7.99 0.43
C TYR A 90 4.49 7.39 -0.95
N SER A 91 5.29 6.34 -1.00
CA SER A 91 5.49 5.58 -2.21
C SER A 91 5.77 4.11 -1.91
N GLY A 92 5.35 3.24 -2.82
CA GLY A 92 5.69 1.82 -2.78
C GLY A 92 5.03 1.07 -3.93
N TRP A 93 4.65 -0.17 -3.73
CA TRP A 93 4.23 -1.07 -4.79
C TRP A 93 3.02 -1.92 -4.39
N LEU A 94 2.33 -2.46 -5.39
CA LEU A 94 1.21 -3.39 -5.26
C LEU A 94 1.52 -4.63 -6.11
N SER A 95 1.60 -5.79 -5.47
CA SER A 95 1.70 -7.07 -6.16
C SER A 95 0.45 -7.32 -6.97
N LEU A 96 0.61 -7.81 -8.18
CA LEU A 96 -0.50 -8.37 -8.96
C LEU A 96 -0.71 -9.86 -8.68
N LEU A 97 0.10 -10.46 -7.81
CA LEU A 97 -0.19 -11.79 -7.29
C LEU A 97 -1.41 -11.74 -6.38
N PRO A 98 -2.48 -12.48 -6.69
CA PRO A 98 -3.48 -12.76 -5.69
C PRO A 98 -2.84 -13.63 -4.59
N MET A 99 -2.83 -13.13 -3.36
CA MET A 99 -2.60 -13.99 -2.21
C MET A 99 -3.86 -14.82 -1.98
N PHE A 100 -3.74 -16.11 -2.24
CA PHE A 100 -4.67 -17.11 -1.73
C PHE A 100 -4.27 -17.45 -0.30
N ARG A 101 -5.26 -17.77 0.55
CA ARG A 101 -5.04 -17.95 2.00
C ARG A 101 -4.06 -19.05 2.37
N ASP A 102 -3.83 -20.02 1.48
CA ASP A 102 -3.27 -21.30 1.88
C ASP A 102 -1.83 -21.53 1.40
N GLU A 103 -1.35 -20.82 0.35
CA GLU A 103 0.02 -20.99 -0.16
C GLU A 103 0.63 -19.66 -0.65
N PRO A 104 1.87 -19.33 -0.23
CA PRO A 104 2.61 -18.22 -0.82
C PRO A 104 2.97 -18.54 -2.28
N PRO A 105 2.93 -17.56 -3.18
CA PRO A 105 3.35 -17.76 -4.56
C PRO A 105 4.87 -18.03 -4.62
N SER A 106 5.29 -18.87 -5.57
CA SER A 106 6.71 -19.07 -5.87
C SER A 106 7.38 -17.78 -6.34
N ASP A 107 8.70 -17.64 -6.11
CA ASP A 107 9.49 -16.48 -6.56
C ASP A 107 9.34 -16.19 -8.06
N GLU A 108 9.29 -17.22 -8.91
CA GLU A 108 9.09 -17.07 -10.36
C GLU A 108 7.71 -16.47 -10.70
N ALA A 109 6.65 -16.95 -10.03
CA ALA A 109 5.32 -16.39 -10.17
C ALA A 109 5.26 -14.95 -9.67
N ALA A 110 5.98 -14.62 -8.60
CA ALA A 110 6.07 -13.27 -8.09
C ALA A 110 6.75 -12.30 -9.06
N MET A 111 7.85 -12.71 -9.64
CA MET A 111 8.55 -11.95 -10.67
C MET A 111 7.71 -11.80 -11.95
N ALA A 112 6.93 -12.80 -12.32
CA ALA A 112 6.11 -12.80 -13.54
C ALA A 112 4.80 -12.00 -13.40
N ALA A 113 4.18 -11.97 -12.21
CA ALA A 113 2.92 -11.27 -12.00
C ALA A 113 3.04 -9.75 -12.21
N GLY A 114 4.22 -9.20 -11.96
CA GLY A 114 4.49 -7.78 -12.06
C GLY A 114 3.88 -6.97 -10.91
N GLU A 115 4.24 -5.70 -10.87
CA GLU A 115 3.88 -4.77 -9.80
C GLU A 115 3.30 -3.48 -10.36
N LEU A 116 2.38 -2.89 -9.60
CA LEU A 116 1.90 -1.53 -9.83
C LEU A 116 2.56 -0.56 -8.85
N ARG A 117 2.76 0.68 -9.30
CA ARG A 117 3.23 1.76 -8.44
C ARG A 117 2.10 2.25 -7.56
N LEU A 118 2.37 2.37 -6.26
CA LEU A 118 1.51 3.04 -5.31
C LEU A 118 2.12 4.37 -4.88
N ARG A 119 1.28 5.40 -4.81
CA ARG A 119 1.62 6.72 -4.26
C ARG A 119 0.55 7.14 -3.27
N GLY A 120 0.97 7.73 -2.16
CA GLY A 120 0.08 8.24 -1.12
C GLY A 120 0.36 9.70 -0.82
N GLN A 121 -0.70 10.50 -0.66
CA GLN A 121 -0.62 11.89 -0.21
C GLN A 121 -1.47 12.05 1.05
N ARG A 122 -0.89 12.60 2.13
CA ARG A 122 -1.72 12.93 3.29
C ARG A 122 -2.59 14.13 2.98
N THR A 123 -3.82 14.07 3.47
CA THR A 123 -4.77 15.16 3.34
C THR A 123 -5.57 15.26 4.62
N ARG A 124 -5.83 16.48 5.07
CA ARG A 124 -6.68 16.75 6.22
C ARG A 124 -8.12 16.94 5.75
N ASN A 125 -9.04 16.26 6.41
CA ASN A 125 -10.49 16.42 6.20
C ASN A 125 -11.01 17.67 6.91
N ALA A 126 -12.23 18.09 6.55
CA ALA A 126 -12.88 19.26 7.16
C ALA A 126 -13.12 19.10 8.68
N ASP A 127 -13.31 17.88 9.16
CA ASP A 127 -13.46 17.54 10.58
C ASP A 127 -12.11 17.43 11.32
N GLY A 128 -11.00 17.78 10.67
CA GLY A 128 -9.66 17.72 11.23
C GLY A 128 -9.03 16.32 11.21
N SER A 129 -9.75 15.28 10.81
CA SER A 129 -9.20 13.93 10.65
C SER A 129 -8.23 13.84 9.48
N MET A 130 -7.37 12.82 9.49
CA MET A 130 -6.38 12.59 8.42
C MET A 130 -6.82 11.42 7.54
N ARG A 131 -6.59 11.57 6.23
CA ARG A 131 -6.69 10.50 5.25
C ARG A 131 -5.45 10.48 4.36
N ILE A 132 -5.21 9.35 3.70
CA ILE A 132 -4.21 9.21 2.65
C ILE A 132 -4.93 9.01 1.33
N MET A 133 -4.74 9.94 0.40
CA MET A 133 -5.17 9.77 -0.99
C MET A 133 -4.19 8.85 -1.71
N LEU A 134 -4.72 7.80 -2.33
CA LEU A 134 -3.96 6.80 -3.07
C LEU A 134 -4.06 7.01 -4.57
N SER A 135 -2.94 6.84 -5.26
CA SER A 135 -2.87 6.68 -6.71
C SER A 135 -2.15 5.37 -7.02
N VAL A 136 -2.77 4.54 -7.86
CA VAL A 136 -2.22 3.29 -8.39
C VAL A 136 -2.01 3.45 -9.89
N GLY A 137 -0.86 3.05 -10.39
CA GLY A 137 -0.54 3.16 -11.80
C GLY A 137 0.55 2.17 -12.25
N PRO A 138 0.81 2.07 -13.55
CA PRO A 138 1.87 1.23 -14.09
C PRO A 138 3.22 1.57 -13.48
N ALA A 139 4.02 0.54 -13.15
CA ALA A 139 5.44 0.73 -12.87
C ALA A 139 6.15 1.09 -14.19
N ARG A 140 6.55 2.36 -14.38
CA ARG A 140 7.38 2.75 -15.53
C ARG A 140 8.82 2.30 -15.29
N GLU A 141 9.50 1.89 -16.37
CA GLU A 141 10.72 1.06 -16.36
C GLU A 141 11.97 1.64 -15.69
N ASP A 142 12.00 2.91 -15.29
CA ASP A 142 13.22 3.51 -14.77
C ASP A 142 13.04 4.08 -13.36
N GLN A 143 13.81 3.50 -12.43
CA GLN A 143 14.43 4.09 -11.21
C GLN A 143 14.15 3.49 -9.83
N ASP A 144 13.12 2.66 -9.62
CA ASP A 144 12.79 2.19 -8.26
C ASP A 144 12.75 0.66 -8.06
N ARG A 145 13.17 -0.12 -9.06
CA ARG A 145 13.15 -1.60 -9.05
C ARG A 145 14.14 -2.28 -8.08
N LEU A 146 14.82 -1.52 -7.22
CA LEU A 146 15.86 -2.06 -6.34
C LEU A 146 15.67 -1.54 -4.91
N ARG A 147 14.89 -2.29 -4.11
CA ARG A 147 15.22 -2.66 -2.73
C ARG A 147 14.16 -3.60 -2.16
N GLY A 148 14.56 -4.87 -2.03
CA GLY A 148 14.16 -5.70 -0.90
C GLY A 148 12.99 -6.64 -1.12
N TRP A 149 13.16 -7.64 -1.98
CA TRP A 149 12.59 -8.97 -1.71
C TRP A 149 13.76 -9.95 -1.62
N VAL A 150 13.99 -10.46 -0.41
CA VAL A 150 14.82 -11.65 -0.17
C VAL A 150 13.97 -12.54 0.73
N PRO A 151 13.64 -13.77 0.31
CA PRO A 151 12.89 -14.70 1.14
C PRO A 151 13.72 -15.06 2.38
N VAL A 152 13.06 -15.15 3.54
CA VAL A 152 13.60 -15.79 4.76
C VAL A 152 13.20 -17.25 4.75
#